data_AF-A0A258Y4G3-F1
#
_entry.id   AF-A0A258Y4G3-F1
#
_cell.length_a   1.000
_cell.length_b   1.000
_cell.length_c   1.000
_cell.angle_alpha   90.00
_cell.angle_beta   90.00
_cell.angle_gamma   90.00
#
_symmetry.space_group_name_H-M   'P 1'
#
loop_
_entity.id
_entity.type
_entity.pdbx_description
1 polymer ?
#
loop_
_entity_poly.entity_id
_entity_poly.type
_entity_poly.pdbx_seq_one_letter_code
_entity_poly.pdbx_strand_id
1 'polypeptide(L)'
;MVWQSGENTIQNNKLHHLPYDAIVLSGTRPMFFQLKGENREQVGALRTDEIAPEALYQDDTTAYNFSNFVFYNQWPKTAPYYHTRNNIVEDNEVFLVMQKCFDGNAIYLSDVGDGNQIKRNYIHHLNGVGMQQAIRTDAFLKNTHISENVIYNCNGGGINLKYYENNAYNNIIADIHDIVYENSNGKINRMFIGYFSIMDVFTRDKMPPYTACYIQNNIFYKIASHNTFYRQGTVNGKLIELKIEEPNIDKNIYYDANLKDHGQSALDYYRTRGADKNSIIADPLFKDIKNGDFRLQEHSPAYQLGFKNIDVKRIGITAEFPSRFIELVKKQLGIEYDNFKKLEEICKPLKGISGKEFKEVDGI
;
A
#
# COMPACT_ATOMS: atom_id res chain seq x y z
N MET A 1 -6.20 -2.52 14.05
CA MET A 1 -5.84 -3.82 13.46
C MET A 1 -7.11 -4.66 13.36
N VAL A 2 -7.34 -5.27 12.20
CA VAL A 2 -8.33 -6.33 11.96
C VAL A 2 -7.57 -7.63 11.86
N TRP A 3 -7.84 -8.55 12.78
CA TRP A 3 -7.15 -9.85 12.85
C TRP A 3 -8.18 -10.96 12.96
N GLN A 4 -8.08 -11.95 12.08
CA GLN A 4 -9.00 -13.10 12.00
C GLN A 4 -10.48 -12.69 12.03
N SER A 5 -10.83 -11.61 11.30
CA SER A 5 -12.18 -11.04 11.28
C SER A 5 -12.51 -10.47 9.91
N GLY A 6 -13.71 -10.78 9.42
CA GLY A 6 -14.19 -10.41 8.10
C GLY A 6 -15.47 -9.60 8.12
N GLU A 7 -15.85 -9.07 6.97
CA GLU A 7 -17.09 -8.30 6.76
C GLU A 7 -17.17 -7.01 7.62
N ASN A 8 -16.02 -6.50 8.06
CA ASN A 8 -15.95 -5.24 8.77
C ASN A 8 -16.00 -4.05 7.81
N THR A 9 -16.55 -2.93 8.27
CA THR A 9 -16.42 -1.63 7.61
C THR A 9 -15.63 -0.68 8.49
N ILE A 10 -14.50 -0.20 7.99
CA ILE A 10 -13.65 0.81 8.62
C ILE A 10 -13.76 2.08 7.80
N GLN A 11 -14.58 3.02 8.26
CA GLN A 11 -14.91 4.21 7.48
C GLN A 11 -14.90 5.50 8.27
N ASN A 12 -14.69 6.61 7.54
CA ASN A 12 -14.84 7.98 8.05
C ASN A 12 -13.94 8.31 9.25
N ASN A 13 -12.74 7.72 9.29
CA ASN A 13 -11.76 8.02 10.32
C ASN A 13 -10.79 9.10 9.85
N LYS A 14 -10.20 9.80 10.83
CA LYS A 14 -9.05 10.67 10.65
C LYS A 14 -7.91 10.15 11.53
N LEU A 15 -6.93 9.49 10.92
CA LEU A 15 -5.87 8.75 11.60
C LEU A 15 -4.52 9.43 11.39
N HIS A 16 -3.90 9.88 12.47
CA HIS A 16 -2.63 10.59 12.36
C HIS A 16 -1.75 10.50 13.61
N HIS A 17 -0.46 10.79 13.41
CA HIS A 17 0.59 10.82 14.46
C HIS A 17 0.81 9.45 15.10
N LEU A 18 0.75 8.41 14.26
CA LEU A 18 0.93 7.04 14.69
C LEU A 18 2.39 6.61 14.49
N PRO A 19 2.98 5.86 15.42
CA PRO A 19 4.36 5.39 15.30
C PRO A 19 4.54 4.37 14.17
N TYR A 20 3.44 3.70 13.78
CA TYR A 20 3.37 2.59 12.84
C TYR A 20 2.19 2.79 11.88
N ASP A 21 1.74 1.69 11.26
CA ASP A 21 0.60 1.62 10.36
C ASP A 21 -0.70 2.13 10.98
N ALA A 22 -1.52 2.79 10.15
CA ALA A 22 -2.82 3.29 10.58
C ALA A 22 -3.87 2.20 10.60
N ILE A 23 -3.94 1.41 9.53
CA ILE A 23 -4.90 0.33 9.36
C ILE A 23 -4.17 -0.92 8.91
N VAL A 24 -4.26 -1.97 9.71
CA VAL A 24 -3.67 -3.28 9.45
C VAL A 24 -4.79 -4.30 9.32
N LEU A 25 -4.89 -4.96 8.18
CA LEU A 25 -5.66 -6.19 8.01
C LEU A 25 -4.65 -7.33 7.97
N SER A 26 -4.77 -8.26 8.91
CA SER A 26 -3.79 -9.33 9.06
C SER A 26 -4.50 -10.65 9.35
N GLY A 27 -3.90 -11.76 8.92
CA GLY A 27 -4.40 -13.09 9.21
C GLY A 27 -3.27 -14.11 9.34
N THR A 28 -3.62 -15.39 9.37
CA THR A 28 -2.65 -16.44 9.71
C THR A 28 -1.86 -16.88 8.49
N ARG A 29 -0.52 -16.77 8.55
CA ARG A 29 0.37 -17.29 7.51
C ARG A 29 0.14 -18.80 7.30
N PRO A 30 0.28 -19.32 6.06
CA PRO A 30 0.10 -20.75 5.78
C PRO A 30 0.99 -21.65 6.64
N MET A 31 2.21 -21.20 6.95
CA MET A 31 3.16 -21.95 7.76
C MET A 31 2.63 -22.34 9.14
N PHE A 32 1.76 -21.53 9.74
CA PHE A 32 1.25 -21.80 11.09
C PHE A 32 0.19 -22.90 11.11
N PHE A 33 -0.45 -23.21 9.98
CA PHE A 33 -1.30 -24.39 9.83
C PHE A 33 -0.50 -25.71 9.83
N GLN A 34 0.81 -25.63 9.59
CA GLN A 34 1.69 -26.80 9.47
C GLN A 34 2.44 -27.13 10.77
N LEU A 35 2.45 -26.22 11.75
CA LEU A 35 3.15 -26.43 13.02
C LEU A 35 2.32 -27.30 13.97
N LYS A 36 2.97 -28.24 14.66
CA LYS A 36 2.39 -29.05 15.73
C LYS A 36 2.73 -28.47 17.10
N GLY A 37 1.75 -28.28 17.98
CA GLY A 37 1.94 -27.82 19.37
C GLY A 37 2.00 -26.29 19.54
N GLU A 38 2.26 -25.85 20.77
CA GLU A 38 2.32 -24.42 21.17
C GLU A 38 3.63 -23.76 20.70
N ASN A 39 3.80 -23.57 19.39
CA ASN A 39 5.02 -22.96 18.83
C ASN A 39 4.94 -21.43 18.72
N ARG A 40 3.75 -20.86 18.55
CA ARG A 40 3.47 -19.42 18.46
C ARG A 40 2.01 -19.13 18.83
N GLU A 41 1.74 -17.91 19.30
CA GLU A 41 0.38 -17.43 19.65
C GLU A 41 -0.65 -17.67 18.53
N GLN A 42 -0.25 -17.51 17.26
CA GLN A 42 -1.14 -17.71 16.12
C GLN A 42 -1.59 -19.16 15.94
N VAL A 43 -0.78 -20.15 16.36
CA VAL A 43 -1.14 -21.57 16.24
C VAL A 43 -2.29 -21.91 17.21
N GLY A 44 -2.27 -21.33 18.42
CA GLY A 44 -3.33 -21.53 19.41
C GLY A 44 -4.68 -20.92 19.01
N ALA A 45 -4.70 -19.99 18.05
CA ALA A 45 -5.93 -19.41 17.52
C ALA A 45 -6.60 -20.28 16.43
N LEU A 46 -5.93 -21.34 15.96
CA LEU A 46 -6.47 -22.22 14.92
C LEU A 46 -7.38 -23.29 15.52
N ARG A 47 -8.62 -23.35 15.05
CA ARG A 47 -9.57 -24.44 15.34
C ARG A 47 -9.25 -25.65 14.47
N THR A 48 -8.19 -26.37 14.83
CA THR A 48 -7.65 -27.46 14.00
C THR A 48 -8.66 -28.59 13.72
N ASP A 49 -9.65 -28.78 14.59
CA ASP A 49 -10.77 -29.70 14.40
C ASP A 49 -11.73 -29.29 13.27
N GLU A 50 -11.71 -28.02 12.86
CA GLU A 50 -12.53 -27.47 11.76
C GLU A 50 -11.77 -27.35 10.43
N ILE A 51 -10.47 -27.67 10.43
CA ILE A 51 -9.59 -27.52 9.28
C ILE A 51 -9.35 -28.90 8.67
N ALA A 52 -9.49 -28.98 7.34
CA ALA A 52 -9.32 -30.24 6.63
C ALA A 52 -7.87 -30.77 6.79
N PRO A 53 -7.68 -32.10 6.96
CA PRO A 53 -6.36 -32.67 7.19
C PRO A 53 -5.31 -32.30 6.14
N GLU A 54 -5.70 -32.07 4.88
CA GLU A 54 -4.78 -31.67 3.81
C GLU A 54 -4.29 -30.22 3.94
N ALA A 55 -5.02 -29.37 4.66
CA ALA A 55 -4.66 -27.99 4.97
C ALA A 55 -3.81 -27.89 6.25
N LEU A 56 -3.89 -28.91 7.11
CA LEU A 56 -3.09 -29.04 8.33
C LEU A 56 -1.86 -29.92 8.13
N TYR A 57 -0.82 -29.61 8.90
CA TYR A 57 0.39 -30.42 8.99
C TYR A 57 1.15 -30.56 7.66
N GLN A 58 2.47 -30.62 7.76
CA GLN A 58 3.29 -30.88 6.59
C GLN A 58 3.25 -32.38 6.26
N ASP A 59 3.32 -32.72 4.97
CA ASP A 59 3.70 -34.07 4.56
C ASP A 59 5.13 -34.31 5.10
N ASP A 60 5.27 -35.25 6.04
CA ASP A 60 6.51 -35.59 6.75
C ASP A 60 7.66 -36.00 5.77
N THR A 61 7.39 -36.15 4.47
CA THR A 61 8.38 -36.39 3.41
C THR A 61 9.08 -35.13 2.88
N THR A 62 8.63 -33.93 3.26
CA THR A 62 9.25 -32.67 2.80
C THR A 62 10.13 -32.07 3.90
N ALA A 63 11.45 -31.96 3.64
CA ALA A 63 12.37 -31.29 4.54
C ALA A 63 11.91 -29.84 4.81
N TYR A 64 11.87 -29.45 6.09
CA TYR A 64 11.46 -28.13 6.55
C TYR A 64 12.39 -27.06 5.95
N ASN A 65 11.97 -26.47 4.83
CA ASN A 65 12.73 -25.45 4.14
C ASN A 65 11.81 -24.25 3.95
N PHE A 66 12.15 -23.13 4.60
CA PHE A 66 11.52 -21.82 4.49
C PHE A 66 11.71 -21.20 3.11
N SER A 67 11.44 -21.97 2.05
CA SER A 67 11.36 -21.47 0.71
C SER A 67 9.93 -21.03 0.45
N ASN A 68 9.77 -19.84 -0.16
CA ASN A 68 8.46 -19.30 -0.57
C ASN A 68 7.63 -20.27 -1.41
N PHE A 69 8.26 -21.28 -2.02
CA PHE A 69 7.63 -22.28 -2.86
C PHE A 69 6.82 -23.35 -2.10
N VAL A 70 7.26 -23.76 -0.91
CA VAL A 70 6.50 -24.74 -0.08
C VAL A 70 5.21 -24.09 0.45
N PHE A 71 5.31 -22.84 0.90
CA PHE A 71 4.14 -22.07 1.35
C PHE A 71 3.17 -21.77 0.20
N TYR A 72 3.67 -21.65 -1.04
CA TYR A 72 2.81 -21.44 -2.19
C TYR A 72 1.88 -22.62 -2.47
N ASN A 73 2.39 -23.86 -2.49
CA ASN A 73 1.55 -25.03 -2.74
C ASN A 73 0.55 -25.30 -1.60
N GLN A 74 0.90 -24.88 -0.38
CA GLN A 74 0.02 -25.02 0.78
C GLN A 74 -1.03 -23.91 0.84
N TRP A 75 -0.72 -22.70 0.38
CA TRP A 75 -1.61 -21.54 0.50
C TRP A 75 -3.02 -21.77 -0.06
N PRO A 76 -3.23 -22.38 -1.25
CA PRO A 76 -4.57 -22.71 -1.73
C PRO A 76 -5.38 -23.61 -0.79
N LYS A 77 -4.71 -24.44 0.02
CA LYS A 77 -5.38 -25.32 1.00
C LYS A 77 -5.72 -24.58 2.29
N THR A 78 -4.91 -23.60 2.69
CA THR A 78 -5.13 -22.83 3.93
C THR A 78 -5.98 -21.58 3.72
N ALA A 79 -5.95 -20.97 2.53
CA ALA A 79 -6.68 -19.74 2.20
C ALA A 79 -8.20 -19.81 2.48
N PRO A 80 -8.91 -20.94 2.28
CA PRO A 80 -10.32 -21.06 2.65
C PRO A 80 -10.63 -20.76 4.13
N TYR A 81 -9.63 -20.94 5.00
CA TYR A 81 -9.73 -20.74 6.45
C TYR A 81 -9.30 -19.33 6.91
N TYR A 82 -9.01 -18.42 5.97
CA TYR A 82 -8.65 -17.06 6.34
C TYR A 82 -9.90 -16.26 6.69
N HIS A 83 -10.03 -15.87 7.96
CA HIS A 83 -11.19 -15.10 8.42
C HIS A 83 -11.08 -13.60 8.12
N THR A 84 -9.88 -13.07 7.89
CA THR A 84 -9.71 -11.66 7.51
C THR A 84 -10.08 -11.43 6.05
N ARG A 85 -11.37 -11.37 5.74
CA ARG A 85 -11.89 -11.35 4.36
C ARG A 85 -13.10 -10.43 4.22
N ASN A 86 -13.42 -10.00 3.01
CA ASN A 86 -14.58 -9.14 2.73
C ASN A 86 -14.63 -7.85 3.57
N ASN A 87 -13.49 -7.35 4.07
CA ASN A 87 -13.45 -6.10 4.82
C ASN A 87 -13.45 -4.92 3.86
N ILE A 88 -14.10 -3.82 4.25
CA ILE A 88 -14.13 -2.56 3.52
C ILE A 88 -13.39 -1.52 4.35
N VAL A 89 -12.30 -0.98 3.81
CA VAL A 89 -11.57 0.16 4.36
C VAL A 89 -11.82 1.34 3.43
N GLU A 90 -12.73 2.23 3.81
CA GLU A 90 -13.14 3.31 2.92
C GLU A 90 -13.32 4.67 3.55
N ASP A 91 -13.22 5.73 2.74
CA ASP A 91 -13.55 7.08 3.17
C ASP A 91 -12.72 7.57 4.41
N ASN A 92 -11.50 7.05 4.61
CA ASN A 92 -10.61 7.46 5.71
C ASN A 92 -9.57 8.50 5.26
N GLU A 93 -9.26 9.45 6.14
CA GLU A 93 -8.11 10.37 6.01
C GLU A 93 -6.95 9.83 6.87
N VAL A 94 -5.78 9.62 6.28
CA VAL A 94 -4.59 9.09 6.95
C VAL A 94 -3.36 9.94 6.64
N PHE A 95 -2.69 10.47 7.66
CA PHE A 95 -1.51 11.30 7.48
C PHE A 95 -0.58 11.29 8.69
N LEU A 96 0.71 11.62 8.49
CA LEU A 96 1.70 11.63 9.59
C LEU A 96 1.70 10.31 10.39
N VAL A 97 1.61 9.19 9.69
CA VAL A 97 1.82 7.84 10.26
C VAL A 97 3.23 7.34 9.89
N MET A 98 3.64 6.18 10.38
CA MET A 98 5.04 5.72 10.22
C MET A 98 6.08 6.67 10.83
N GLN A 99 5.76 7.28 11.97
CA GLN A 99 6.60 8.31 12.61
C GLN A 99 7.80 7.75 13.38
N LYS A 100 7.85 6.43 13.65
CA LYS A 100 8.92 5.82 14.44
C LYS A 100 9.53 4.57 13.79
N CYS A 101 8.71 3.69 13.24
CA CYS A 101 9.20 2.43 12.71
C CYS A 101 9.80 2.57 11.32
N PHE A 102 10.69 1.64 10.97
CA PHE A 102 11.43 1.67 9.71
C PHE A 102 10.76 0.89 8.57
N ASP A 103 9.83 -0.03 8.81
CA ASP A 103 9.09 -0.74 7.74
C ASP A 103 7.63 -0.85 8.13
N GLY A 104 6.73 -0.42 7.25
CA GLY A 104 5.30 -0.31 7.51
C GLY A 104 4.61 0.54 6.46
N ASN A 105 3.35 0.90 6.62
CA ASN A 105 2.52 1.50 5.58
C ASN A 105 1.41 2.36 6.19
N ALA A 106 0.68 3.16 5.42
CA ALA A 106 -0.55 3.75 5.97
C ALA A 106 -1.66 2.69 6.12
N ILE A 107 -1.85 1.88 5.07
CA ILE A 107 -2.77 0.74 5.06
C ILE A 107 -2.01 -0.51 4.63
N TYR A 108 -2.01 -1.54 5.47
CA TYR A 108 -1.29 -2.80 5.25
C TYR A 108 -2.23 -4.00 5.28
N LEU A 109 -2.00 -4.92 4.34
CA LEU A 109 -2.70 -6.20 4.25
C LEU A 109 -1.68 -7.33 4.07
N SER A 110 -1.75 -8.36 4.90
CA SER A 110 -1.00 -9.60 4.74
C SER A 110 -1.75 -10.78 5.32
N ASP A 111 -1.62 -11.94 4.69
CA ASP A 111 -2.15 -13.20 5.19
C ASP A 111 -3.68 -13.16 5.36
N VAL A 112 -4.34 -12.40 4.48
CA VAL A 112 -5.78 -12.12 4.51
C VAL A 112 -6.52 -12.93 3.44
N GLY A 113 -7.78 -13.26 3.73
CA GLY A 113 -8.66 -13.92 2.77
C GLY A 113 -9.16 -12.97 1.68
N ASP A 114 -9.98 -13.52 0.80
CA ASP A 114 -10.43 -12.82 -0.41
C ASP A 114 -11.38 -11.63 -0.14
N GLY A 115 -11.56 -10.79 -1.16
CA GLY A 115 -12.67 -9.82 -1.21
C GLY A 115 -12.48 -8.55 -0.38
N ASN A 116 -11.29 -8.32 0.17
CA ASN A 116 -10.99 -7.07 0.86
C ASN A 116 -10.99 -5.88 -0.12
N GLN A 117 -11.51 -4.74 0.31
CA GLN A 117 -11.64 -3.52 -0.49
C GLN A 117 -10.99 -2.34 0.23
N ILE A 118 -10.07 -1.65 -0.45
CA ILE A 118 -9.43 -0.43 0.02
C ILE A 118 -9.87 0.71 -0.91
N LYS A 119 -10.84 1.51 -0.47
CA LYS A 119 -11.63 2.35 -1.37
C LYS A 119 -11.72 3.81 -0.91
N ARG A 120 -11.47 4.80 -1.76
CA ARG A 120 -11.68 6.23 -1.41
C ARG A 120 -11.02 6.68 -0.10
N ASN A 121 -9.83 6.19 0.20
CA ASN A 121 -9.03 6.75 1.29
C ASN A 121 -8.18 7.91 0.77
N TYR A 122 -7.99 8.94 1.60
CA TYR A 122 -7.03 10.00 1.36
C TYR A 122 -5.81 9.79 2.24
N ILE A 123 -4.69 9.44 1.63
CA ILE A 123 -3.43 9.18 2.33
C ILE A 123 -2.43 10.26 1.92
N HIS A 124 -1.96 11.04 2.88
CA HIS A 124 -1.08 12.16 2.57
C HIS A 124 -0.03 12.42 3.64
N HIS A 125 1.07 13.07 3.26
CA HIS A 125 2.13 13.49 4.19
C HIS A 125 2.66 12.33 5.05
N LEU A 126 2.93 11.19 4.40
CA LEU A 126 3.75 10.14 4.97
C LEU A 126 5.20 10.60 4.94
N ASN A 127 5.71 11.12 6.03
CA ASN A 127 7.04 11.74 6.10
C ASN A 127 8.08 10.88 6.84
N GLY A 128 7.78 9.61 7.11
CA GLY A 128 8.72 8.67 7.70
C GLY A 128 9.99 8.50 6.83
N VAL A 129 11.01 7.87 7.41
CA VAL A 129 12.32 7.64 6.75
C VAL A 129 12.60 6.16 6.47
N GLY A 130 11.58 5.31 6.64
CA GLY A 130 11.65 3.86 6.49
C GLY A 130 11.07 3.32 5.18
N MET A 131 11.21 2.01 4.93
CA MET A 131 10.59 1.16 3.89
C MET A 131 9.05 1.24 3.88
N GLN A 132 8.50 2.43 3.63
CA GLN A 132 7.07 2.70 3.75
C GLN A 132 6.35 2.90 2.42
N GLN A 133 5.07 2.58 2.40
CA GLN A 133 4.17 2.85 1.29
C GLN A 133 2.79 3.31 1.80
N ALA A 134 2.00 3.98 0.97
CA ALA A 134 0.66 4.36 1.39
C ALA A 134 -0.25 3.14 1.53
N ILE A 135 -0.30 2.27 0.52
CA ILE A 135 -1.10 1.04 0.58
C ILE A 135 -0.21 -0.13 0.19
N ARG A 136 -0.18 -1.19 1.01
CA ARG A 136 0.55 -2.42 0.68
C ARG A 136 -0.33 -3.64 0.82
N THR A 137 -0.43 -4.39 -0.28
CA THR A 137 -0.64 -5.84 -0.22
C THR A 137 0.72 -6.49 -0.04
N ASP A 138 0.84 -7.42 0.91
CA ASP A 138 2.08 -8.13 1.19
C ASP A 138 1.97 -9.62 0.88
N ALA A 139 1.93 -10.52 1.88
CA ALA A 139 2.03 -11.96 1.64
C ALA A 139 0.67 -12.67 1.62
N PHE A 140 0.56 -13.76 0.83
CA PHE A 140 -0.52 -14.75 0.91
C PHE A 140 -1.94 -14.16 0.91
N LEU A 141 -2.23 -13.28 -0.05
CA LEU A 141 -3.53 -12.67 -0.22
C LEU A 141 -3.87 -12.52 -1.70
N LYS A 142 -5.15 -12.55 -2.03
CA LYS A 142 -5.66 -12.37 -3.39
C LYS A 142 -7.02 -11.67 -3.38
N ASN A 143 -7.49 -11.31 -4.57
CA ASN A 143 -8.81 -10.70 -4.76
C ASN A 143 -9.04 -9.42 -3.93
N THR A 144 -7.97 -8.66 -3.66
CA THR A 144 -8.05 -7.35 -3.02
C THR A 144 -8.23 -6.25 -4.07
N HIS A 145 -9.18 -5.35 -3.82
CA HIS A 145 -9.49 -4.24 -4.73
C HIS A 145 -9.06 -2.91 -4.11
N ILE A 146 -8.06 -2.28 -4.70
CA ILE A 146 -7.55 -0.96 -4.29
C ILE A 146 -8.08 0.07 -5.28
N SER A 147 -9.10 0.84 -4.90
CA SER A 147 -9.78 1.71 -5.85
C SER A 147 -10.14 3.09 -5.33
N GLU A 148 -10.20 4.07 -6.23
CA GLU A 148 -10.69 5.42 -5.90
C GLU A 148 -9.89 6.11 -4.77
N ASN A 149 -8.68 5.65 -4.42
CA ASN A 149 -7.88 6.27 -3.38
C ASN A 149 -7.12 7.50 -3.91
N VAL A 150 -6.92 8.49 -3.05
CA VAL A 150 -6.05 9.65 -3.31
C VAL A 150 -4.82 9.51 -2.44
N ILE A 151 -3.65 9.42 -3.06
CA ILE A 151 -2.36 9.32 -2.38
C ILE A 151 -1.53 10.52 -2.80
N TYR A 152 -1.12 11.37 -1.84
CA TYR A 152 -0.49 12.64 -2.14
C TYR A 152 0.62 13.04 -1.16
N ASN A 153 1.78 13.48 -1.68
CA ASN A 153 2.88 13.99 -0.86
C ASN A 153 3.36 12.96 0.17
N CYS A 154 3.78 11.79 -0.30
CA CYS A 154 4.18 10.66 0.55
C CYS A 154 5.62 10.24 0.23
N ASN A 155 6.47 10.11 1.25
CA ASN A 155 7.77 9.46 1.14
C ASN A 155 7.59 7.95 0.94
N GLY A 156 8.47 7.35 0.13
CA GLY A 156 8.50 5.92 -0.13
C GLY A 156 7.71 5.57 -1.38
N GLY A 157 6.62 4.82 -1.23
CA GLY A 157 5.79 4.39 -2.37
C GLY A 157 4.32 4.74 -2.21
N GLY A 158 3.61 4.82 -3.35
CA GLY A 158 2.17 4.96 -3.36
C GLY A 158 1.49 3.63 -3.03
N ILE A 159 1.37 2.75 -4.03
CA ILE A 159 0.72 1.44 -3.87
C ILE A 159 1.74 0.31 -4.09
N ASN A 160 1.75 -0.69 -3.22
CA ASN A 160 2.41 -1.97 -3.43
C ASN A 160 1.39 -3.05 -3.74
N LEU A 161 1.55 -3.67 -4.90
CA LEU A 161 0.76 -4.79 -5.34
C LEU A 161 1.64 -6.04 -5.37
N LYS A 162 1.28 -7.03 -4.54
CA LYS A 162 1.90 -8.35 -4.55
C LYS A 162 0.91 -9.46 -4.89
N TYR A 163 1.44 -10.63 -5.21
CA TYR A 163 0.68 -11.83 -5.57
C TYR A 163 -0.20 -11.63 -6.81
N TYR A 164 -1.19 -12.49 -7.04
CA TYR A 164 -2.12 -12.42 -8.17
C TYR A 164 -3.54 -12.05 -7.70
N GLU A 165 -4.41 -11.64 -8.63
CA GLU A 165 -5.81 -11.23 -8.38
C GLU A 165 -5.98 -10.01 -7.47
N ASN A 166 -4.90 -9.34 -7.10
CA ASN A 166 -4.96 -8.04 -6.45
C ASN A 166 -4.95 -6.97 -7.54
N ASN A 167 -5.81 -5.95 -7.40
CA ASN A 167 -6.07 -5.02 -8.49
C ASN A 167 -6.10 -3.58 -7.99
N ALA A 168 -5.64 -2.66 -8.84
CA ALA A 168 -5.61 -1.23 -8.57
C ALA A 168 -6.30 -0.43 -9.68
N TYR A 169 -7.41 0.21 -9.35
CA TYR A 169 -8.22 0.95 -10.32
C TYR A 169 -8.54 2.37 -9.89
N ASN A 170 -8.51 3.31 -10.81
CA ASN A 170 -9.12 4.62 -10.57
C ASN A 170 -8.53 5.38 -9.37
N ASN A 171 -7.24 5.15 -9.06
CA ASN A 171 -6.55 5.84 -7.97
C ASN A 171 -5.83 7.08 -8.50
N ILE A 172 -5.68 8.10 -7.66
CA ILE A 172 -4.78 9.23 -7.88
C ILE A 172 -3.53 8.98 -7.03
N ILE A 173 -2.37 8.91 -7.66
CA ILE A 173 -1.08 8.71 -7.01
C ILE A 173 -0.19 9.87 -7.44
N ALA A 174 -0.03 10.84 -6.54
CA ALA A 174 0.59 12.10 -6.85
C ALA A 174 1.70 12.44 -5.86
N ASP A 175 2.78 13.02 -6.38
CA ASP A 175 3.89 13.56 -5.60
C ASP A 175 4.46 12.57 -4.55
N ILE A 176 4.85 11.38 -5.01
CA ILE A 176 5.47 10.35 -4.17
C ILE A 176 6.98 10.54 -4.16
N HIS A 177 7.54 10.84 -2.99
CA HIS A 177 8.96 11.16 -2.81
C HIS A 177 9.79 9.91 -2.54
N ASP A 178 11.06 9.96 -2.91
CA ASP A 178 12.01 8.95 -2.49
C ASP A 178 12.35 9.10 -0.99
N ILE A 179 12.90 8.05 -0.40
CA ILE A 179 13.30 8.10 1.01
C ILE A 179 14.79 8.42 1.08
N VAL A 180 15.16 9.39 1.91
CA VAL A 180 16.56 9.72 2.22
C VAL A 180 16.75 9.61 3.73
N TYR A 181 17.71 8.78 4.16
CA TYR A 181 17.99 8.57 5.58
C TYR A 181 19.48 8.27 5.83
N GLU A 182 19.95 8.60 7.03
CA GLU A 182 21.27 8.20 7.50
C GLU A 182 21.15 6.88 8.26
N ASN A 183 21.94 5.86 7.88
CA ASN A 183 21.95 4.59 8.61
C ASN A 183 22.83 4.67 9.88
N SER A 184 22.84 3.59 10.66
CA SER A 184 23.63 3.47 11.90
C SER A 184 25.14 3.68 11.73
N ASN A 185 25.67 3.58 10.51
CA ASN A 185 27.08 3.81 10.19
C ASN A 185 27.36 5.25 9.70
N GLY A 186 26.39 6.16 9.78
CA GLY A 186 26.54 7.55 9.31
C GLY A 186 26.48 7.71 7.80
N LYS A 187 26.08 6.66 7.05
CA LYS A 187 25.98 6.72 5.59
C LYS A 187 24.59 7.19 5.20
N ILE A 188 24.52 8.20 4.33
CA ILE A 188 23.28 8.60 3.67
C ILE A 188 22.89 7.55 2.63
N ASN A 189 21.69 7.01 2.77
CA ASN A 189 21.07 6.08 1.84
C ASN A 189 19.85 6.74 1.20
N ARG A 190 19.55 6.31 -0.03
CA ARG A 190 18.39 6.76 -0.80
C ARG A 190 17.67 5.55 -1.37
N MET A 191 16.34 5.54 -1.31
CA MET A 191 15.52 4.43 -1.76
C MET A 191 14.40 4.90 -2.70
N PHE A 192 14.28 4.21 -3.84
CA PHE A 192 13.27 4.46 -4.85
C PHE A 192 12.25 3.31 -4.85
N ILE A 193 11.10 3.56 -4.22
CA ILE A 193 10.03 2.55 -4.12
C ILE A 193 9.02 2.69 -5.27
N GLY A 194 9.05 3.78 -6.01
CA GLY A 194 8.14 4.09 -7.10
C GLY A 194 6.76 4.56 -6.65
N TYR A 195 6.03 5.21 -7.54
CA TYR A 195 4.62 5.58 -7.31
C TYR A 195 3.77 4.31 -7.18
N PHE A 196 4.12 3.27 -7.93
CA PHE A 196 3.58 1.93 -7.83
C PHE A 196 4.69 0.89 -7.70
N SER A 197 4.52 -0.11 -6.87
CA SER A 197 5.41 -1.26 -6.76
C SER A 197 4.69 -2.53 -7.18
N ILE A 198 5.32 -3.31 -8.06
CA ILE A 198 4.86 -4.64 -8.45
C ILE A 198 5.90 -5.63 -7.91
N MET A 199 5.63 -6.20 -6.73
CA MET A 199 6.57 -7.04 -6.00
C MET A 199 5.96 -8.42 -5.81
N ASP A 200 6.74 -9.50 -5.89
CA ASP A 200 6.21 -10.87 -5.67
C ASP A 200 4.93 -11.26 -6.46
N VAL A 201 4.55 -10.48 -7.48
CA VAL A 201 3.60 -10.91 -8.52
C VAL A 201 4.25 -12.04 -9.28
N PHE A 202 3.51 -13.13 -9.43
CA PHE A 202 4.02 -14.34 -10.06
C PHE A 202 4.16 -14.14 -11.55
N THR A 203 5.09 -14.87 -12.15
CA THR A 203 5.14 -14.97 -13.60
C THR A 203 3.87 -15.67 -14.10
N ARG A 204 3.40 -15.31 -15.30
CA ARG A 204 2.17 -15.86 -15.90
C ARG A 204 2.07 -17.40 -15.84
N ASP A 205 3.18 -18.11 -16.01
CA ASP A 205 3.25 -19.59 -15.95
C ASP A 205 3.01 -20.16 -14.54
N LYS A 206 3.18 -19.36 -13.49
CA LYS A 206 2.99 -19.77 -12.09
C LYS A 206 1.63 -19.39 -11.52
N MET A 207 0.87 -18.55 -12.24
CA MET A 207 -0.47 -18.13 -11.84
C MET A 207 -1.53 -19.18 -12.23
N PRO A 208 -2.58 -19.41 -11.41
CA PRO A 208 -3.70 -20.25 -11.82
C PRO A 208 -4.36 -19.76 -13.13
N PRO A 209 -5.01 -20.63 -13.93
CA PRO A 209 -5.69 -20.21 -15.15
C PRO A 209 -6.67 -19.04 -14.92
N TYR A 210 -6.72 -18.11 -15.87
CA TYR A 210 -7.65 -16.97 -15.88
C TYR A 210 -7.48 -15.92 -14.76
N THR A 211 -6.50 -16.07 -13.87
CA THR A 211 -6.17 -15.05 -12.86
C THR A 211 -5.29 -13.96 -13.46
N ALA A 212 -5.27 -12.75 -12.92
CA ALA A 212 -4.30 -11.70 -13.29
C ALA A 212 -4.30 -10.61 -12.24
N CYS A 213 -3.34 -9.69 -12.31
CA CYS A 213 -3.43 -8.40 -11.64
C CYS A 213 -3.76 -7.34 -12.68
N TYR A 214 -4.59 -6.37 -12.32
CA TYR A 214 -4.94 -5.26 -13.20
C TYR A 214 -4.56 -3.93 -12.54
N ILE A 215 -3.87 -3.08 -13.29
CA ILE A 215 -3.47 -1.74 -12.87
C ILE A 215 -3.96 -0.79 -13.96
N GLN A 216 -5.19 -0.27 -13.78
CA GLN A 216 -5.88 0.45 -14.85
C GLN A 216 -6.57 1.71 -14.37
N ASN A 217 -6.71 2.68 -15.27
CA ASN A 217 -7.42 3.92 -14.99
C ASN A 217 -6.84 4.72 -13.82
N ASN A 218 -5.57 4.55 -13.48
CA ASN A 218 -4.92 5.33 -12.43
C ASN A 218 -4.31 6.59 -13.02
N ILE A 219 -4.18 7.64 -12.19
CA ILE A 219 -3.46 8.87 -12.53
C ILE A 219 -2.17 8.89 -11.72
N PHE A 220 -1.04 8.90 -12.42
CA PHE A 220 0.29 9.09 -11.88
C PHE A 220 0.78 10.51 -12.18
N TYR A 221 0.84 11.37 -11.16
CA TYR A 221 1.16 12.79 -11.33
C TYR A 221 2.40 13.18 -10.52
N LYS A 222 3.52 13.47 -11.18
CA LYS A 222 4.78 13.80 -10.53
C LYS A 222 5.05 15.30 -10.54
N ILE A 223 5.45 15.84 -9.38
CA ILE A 223 5.77 17.27 -9.22
C ILE A 223 7.24 17.52 -8.96
N ALA A 224 7.91 16.84 -8.03
CA ALA A 224 9.32 17.17 -7.73
C ALA A 224 10.18 15.97 -7.33
N SER A 225 9.66 14.75 -7.40
CA SER A 225 10.35 13.59 -6.86
C SER A 225 11.23 12.85 -7.88
N HIS A 226 12.38 12.38 -7.38
CA HIS A 226 13.28 11.47 -8.10
C HIS A 226 12.70 10.06 -8.29
N ASN A 227 11.56 9.78 -7.68
CA ASN A 227 10.94 8.48 -7.71
C ASN A 227 10.39 8.17 -9.10
N THR A 228 10.38 6.90 -9.49
CA THR A 228 9.90 6.43 -10.79
C THR A 228 8.42 6.08 -10.77
N PHE A 229 7.77 5.92 -11.93
CA PHE A 229 6.36 5.53 -11.94
C PHE A 229 6.18 4.12 -11.35
N TYR A 230 7.02 3.17 -11.76
CA TYR A 230 7.09 1.85 -11.14
C TYR A 230 8.41 1.64 -10.39
N ARG A 231 8.37 0.82 -9.34
CA ARG A 231 9.55 0.50 -8.52
C ARG A 231 10.71 0.00 -9.38
N GLN A 232 11.89 0.54 -9.11
CA GLN A 232 13.13 0.05 -9.70
C GLN A 232 13.86 -0.95 -8.80
N GLY A 233 14.61 -1.83 -9.45
CA GLY A 233 15.59 -2.69 -8.79
C GLY A 233 16.71 -3.08 -9.74
N THR A 234 17.79 -3.59 -9.17
CA THR A 234 18.96 -4.01 -9.94
C THR A 234 18.75 -5.42 -10.47
N VAL A 235 18.67 -5.56 -11.79
CA VAL A 235 18.63 -6.84 -12.49
C VAL A 235 19.83 -6.92 -13.41
N ASN A 236 20.67 -7.96 -13.22
CA ASN A 236 21.93 -8.14 -13.98
C ASN A 236 22.82 -6.88 -14.01
N GLY A 237 22.94 -6.20 -12.87
CA GLY A 237 23.75 -4.99 -12.72
C GLY A 237 23.15 -3.71 -13.31
N LYS A 238 21.93 -3.76 -13.86
CA LYS A 238 21.21 -2.59 -14.40
C LYS A 238 20.00 -2.26 -13.54
N LEU A 239 19.81 -0.96 -13.27
CA LEU A 239 18.62 -0.46 -12.60
C LEU A 239 17.47 -0.38 -13.62
N ILE A 240 16.42 -1.17 -13.40
CA ILE A 240 15.23 -1.22 -14.27
C ILE A 240 13.96 -1.22 -13.43
N GLU A 241 12.84 -0.79 -14.01
CA GLU A 241 11.53 -0.96 -13.38
C GLU A 241 11.11 -2.44 -13.41
N LEU A 242 10.61 -2.92 -12.27
CA LEU A 242 10.44 -4.35 -12.02
C LEU A 242 9.05 -4.84 -12.41
N LYS A 243 9.00 -6.01 -13.06
CA LYS A 243 7.80 -6.84 -13.25
C LYS A 243 6.64 -6.15 -13.96
N ILE A 244 6.91 -5.10 -14.74
CA ILE A 244 5.89 -4.37 -15.50
C ILE A 244 5.20 -5.23 -16.56
N GLU A 245 5.81 -6.36 -16.94
CA GLU A 245 5.27 -7.35 -17.88
C GLU A 245 4.28 -8.35 -17.25
N GLU A 246 4.22 -8.46 -15.91
CA GLU A 246 3.42 -9.50 -15.24
C GLU A 246 1.94 -9.12 -15.05
N PRO A 247 1.58 -7.88 -14.64
CA PRO A 247 0.19 -7.44 -14.57
C PRO A 247 -0.32 -6.87 -15.90
N ASN A 248 -1.64 -6.84 -16.03
CA ASN A 248 -2.35 -6.10 -17.08
C ASN A 248 -2.36 -4.60 -16.72
N ILE A 249 -1.25 -3.92 -17.02
CA ILE A 249 -1.13 -2.46 -16.94
C ILE A 249 -1.72 -1.87 -18.23
N ASP A 250 -2.75 -1.03 -18.11
CA ASP A 250 -3.30 -0.34 -19.28
C ASP A 250 -4.18 0.86 -18.90
N LYS A 251 -4.39 1.81 -19.82
CA LYS A 251 -5.34 2.94 -19.67
C LYS A 251 -5.11 3.80 -18.42
N ASN A 252 -3.86 3.99 -18.02
CA ASN A 252 -3.43 4.94 -17.00
C ASN A 252 -3.01 6.27 -17.63
N ILE A 253 -3.01 7.33 -16.81
CA ILE A 253 -2.34 8.59 -17.14
C ILE A 253 -1.02 8.64 -16.41
N TYR A 254 0.05 8.99 -17.13
CA TYR A 254 1.31 9.40 -16.54
C TYR A 254 1.58 10.85 -16.89
N TYR A 255 2.04 11.63 -15.91
CA TYR A 255 2.45 13.00 -16.16
C TYR A 255 3.51 13.42 -15.16
N ASP A 256 4.71 13.68 -15.67
CA ASP A 256 5.76 14.35 -14.91
C ASP A 256 5.78 15.84 -15.29
N ALA A 257 5.35 16.70 -14.37
CA ALA A 257 5.20 18.12 -14.62
C ALA A 257 6.54 18.84 -14.85
N ASN A 258 7.67 18.22 -14.47
CA ASN A 258 8.99 18.83 -14.57
C ASN A 258 9.85 18.26 -15.71
N LEU A 259 9.53 17.07 -16.24
CA LEU A 259 10.27 16.51 -17.37
C LEU A 259 9.80 17.11 -18.69
N LYS A 260 10.77 17.36 -19.59
CA LYS A 260 10.49 17.88 -20.94
C LYS A 260 9.59 16.95 -21.76
N ASP A 261 9.72 15.64 -21.57
CA ASP A 261 8.92 14.62 -22.25
C ASP A 261 7.73 14.13 -21.41
N HIS A 262 7.52 14.72 -20.22
CA HIS A 262 6.46 14.40 -19.27
C HIS A 262 6.35 12.91 -18.87
N GLY A 263 7.39 12.10 -19.11
CA GLY A 263 7.38 10.66 -18.87
C GLY A 263 7.20 9.79 -20.12
N GLN A 264 7.20 10.36 -21.34
CA GLN A 264 7.06 9.61 -22.59
C GLN A 264 8.10 8.51 -22.74
N SER A 265 9.36 8.76 -22.38
CA SER A 265 10.41 7.75 -22.44
C SER A 265 10.11 6.51 -21.58
N ALA A 266 9.47 6.71 -20.41
CA ALA A 266 9.08 5.61 -19.53
C ALA A 266 7.94 4.79 -20.14
N LEU A 267 6.90 5.46 -20.66
CA LEU A 267 5.78 4.78 -21.32
C LEU A 267 6.21 4.02 -22.59
N ASP A 268 7.13 4.58 -23.37
CA ASP A 268 7.71 3.88 -24.53
C ASP A 268 8.49 2.64 -24.11
N TYR A 269 9.26 2.73 -23.01
CA TYR A 269 9.90 1.56 -22.41
C TYR A 269 8.87 0.48 -22.04
N TYR A 270 7.74 0.83 -21.41
CA TYR A 270 6.70 -0.15 -21.05
C TYR A 270 6.15 -0.87 -22.27
N ARG A 271 5.87 -0.11 -23.33
CA ARG A 271 5.39 -0.64 -24.60
C ARG A 271 6.39 -1.58 -25.26
N THR A 272 7.70 -1.29 -25.18
CA THR A 272 8.73 -2.21 -25.68
C THR A 272 8.78 -3.55 -24.93
N ARG A 273 8.25 -3.59 -23.71
CA ARG A 273 8.12 -4.80 -22.87
C ARG A 273 6.79 -5.53 -23.07
N GLY A 274 5.93 -5.04 -23.97
CA GLY A 274 4.59 -5.59 -24.21
C GLY A 274 3.55 -5.15 -23.19
N ALA A 275 3.90 -4.22 -22.28
CA ALA A 275 2.98 -3.64 -21.31
C ALA A 275 2.39 -2.32 -21.81
N ASP A 276 1.27 -1.92 -21.22
CA ASP A 276 0.82 -0.53 -21.20
C ASP A 276 0.55 0.15 -22.56
N LYS A 277 -0.24 -0.56 -23.39
CA LYS A 277 -0.50 -0.17 -24.78
C LYS A 277 -1.30 1.13 -24.92
N ASN A 278 -2.34 1.32 -24.10
CA ASN A 278 -3.35 2.36 -24.26
C ASN A 278 -3.28 3.46 -23.19
N SER A 279 -2.26 3.46 -22.32
CA SER A 279 -1.98 4.62 -21.48
C SER A 279 -1.46 5.80 -22.29
N ILE A 280 -1.58 6.99 -21.70
CA ILE A 280 -1.17 8.25 -22.33
C ILE A 280 -0.31 9.08 -21.39
N ILE A 281 0.53 9.93 -21.99
CA ILE A 281 1.19 11.03 -21.29
C ILE A 281 0.34 12.28 -21.47
N ALA A 282 -0.28 12.77 -20.40
CA ALA A 282 -1.10 13.97 -20.48
C ALA A 282 -1.31 14.60 -19.09
N ASP A 283 -1.36 15.94 -19.04
CA ASP A 283 -1.79 16.64 -17.83
C ASP A 283 -3.23 16.22 -17.48
N PRO A 284 -3.50 15.65 -16.30
CA PRO A 284 -4.85 15.25 -15.90
C PRO A 284 -5.79 16.45 -15.69
N LEU A 285 -5.30 17.69 -15.69
CA LEU A 285 -6.08 18.91 -15.49
C LEU A 285 -6.80 18.92 -14.14
N PHE A 286 -6.02 18.76 -13.06
CA PHE A 286 -6.52 19.00 -11.71
C PHE A 286 -7.03 20.44 -11.56
N LYS A 287 -8.08 20.64 -10.76
CA LYS A 287 -8.58 21.97 -10.44
C LYS A 287 -7.55 22.76 -9.63
N ASP A 288 -6.99 22.16 -8.58
CA ASP A 288 -5.92 22.78 -7.78
C ASP A 288 -5.20 21.76 -6.89
N ILE A 289 -4.32 20.93 -7.48
CA ILE A 289 -3.59 19.91 -6.73
C ILE A 289 -2.66 20.51 -5.64
N LYS A 290 -2.13 21.72 -5.85
CA LYS A 290 -1.23 22.38 -4.89
C LYS A 290 -1.91 22.67 -3.56
N ASN A 291 -3.21 22.94 -3.60
CA ASN A 291 -4.05 23.17 -2.41
C ASN A 291 -4.89 21.93 -2.03
N GLY A 292 -4.60 20.76 -2.60
CA GLY A 292 -5.28 19.50 -2.27
C GLY A 292 -6.65 19.31 -2.94
N ASP A 293 -6.96 20.06 -4.00
CA ASP A 293 -8.15 19.84 -4.83
C ASP A 293 -7.83 18.90 -6.00
N PHE A 294 -8.07 17.61 -5.75
CA PHE A 294 -7.83 16.52 -6.70
C PHE A 294 -8.97 16.31 -7.72
N ARG A 295 -9.99 17.17 -7.72
CA ARG A 295 -11.06 17.11 -8.73
C ARG A 295 -10.49 17.49 -10.09
N LEU A 296 -10.99 16.85 -11.15
CA LEU A 296 -10.57 17.12 -12.51
C LEU A 296 -11.46 18.18 -13.18
N GLN A 297 -10.89 18.92 -14.12
CA GLN A 297 -11.66 19.77 -15.03
C GLN A 297 -12.49 18.92 -15.99
N GLU A 298 -13.60 19.46 -16.52
CA GLU A 298 -14.58 18.71 -17.33
C GLU A 298 -13.99 18.05 -18.58
N HIS A 299 -12.95 18.65 -19.17
CA HIS A 299 -12.29 18.18 -20.38
C HIS A 299 -10.99 17.41 -20.10
N SER A 300 -10.82 16.89 -18.87
CA SER A 300 -9.66 16.08 -18.52
C SER A 300 -9.50 14.87 -19.46
N PRO A 301 -8.28 14.58 -19.92
CA PRO A 301 -8.00 13.39 -20.73
C PRO A 301 -8.24 12.09 -19.95
N ALA A 302 -8.29 12.13 -18.61
CA ALA A 302 -8.51 10.95 -17.77
C ALA A 302 -9.85 10.27 -18.07
N TYR A 303 -10.89 11.06 -18.37
CA TYR A 303 -12.23 10.53 -18.66
C TYR A 303 -12.27 9.69 -19.93
N GLN A 304 -11.41 9.97 -20.92
CA GLN A 304 -11.34 9.18 -22.15
C GLN A 304 -10.82 7.76 -21.91
N LEU A 305 -9.97 7.61 -20.89
CA LEU A 305 -9.45 6.31 -20.48
C LEU A 305 -10.44 5.54 -19.59
N GLY A 306 -11.46 6.21 -19.06
CA GLY A 306 -12.48 5.62 -18.18
C GLY A 306 -12.30 5.98 -16.70
N PHE A 307 -11.44 6.95 -16.37
CA PHE A 307 -11.36 7.49 -15.01
C PHE A 307 -12.72 8.05 -14.56
N LYS A 308 -13.07 7.82 -13.30
CA LYS A 308 -14.27 8.34 -12.63
C LYS A 308 -13.83 9.25 -11.49
N ASN A 309 -14.54 10.36 -11.33
CA ASN A 309 -14.25 11.27 -10.21
C ASN A 309 -14.35 10.53 -8.87
N ILE A 310 -13.37 10.77 -8.01
CA ILE A 310 -13.35 10.29 -6.64
C ILE A 310 -14.20 11.25 -5.80
N ASP A 311 -15.16 10.72 -5.05
CA ASP A 311 -16.00 11.52 -4.16
C ASP A 311 -15.26 11.88 -2.86
N VAL A 312 -14.34 12.85 -2.97
CA VAL A 312 -13.50 13.30 -1.86
C VAL A 312 -14.29 13.90 -0.70
N LYS A 313 -15.57 14.28 -0.90
CA LYS A 313 -16.42 14.84 0.16
C LYS A 313 -16.82 13.81 1.21
N ARG A 314 -16.74 12.52 0.89
CA ARG A 314 -17.03 11.43 1.82
C ARG A 314 -15.90 11.18 2.80
N ILE A 315 -14.68 11.64 2.49
CA ILE A 315 -13.48 11.23 3.20
C ILE A 315 -13.35 11.94 4.55
N GLY A 316 -12.95 11.19 5.57
CA GLY A 316 -12.66 11.69 6.90
C GLY A 316 -13.90 11.75 7.80
N ILE A 317 -13.76 12.50 8.91
CA ILE A 317 -14.81 12.64 9.92
C ILE A 317 -16.02 13.36 9.31
N THR A 318 -17.20 12.74 9.42
CA THR A 318 -18.47 13.30 8.94
C THR A 318 -19.23 14.03 10.06
N ALA A 319 -20.31 14.70 9.68
CA ALA A 319 -21.22 15.33 10.64
C ALA A 319 -21.93 14.34 11.59
N GLU A 320 -21.91 13.04 11.28
CA GLU A 320 -22.47 11.98 12.13
C GLU A 320 -21.57 11.65 13.33
N PHE A 321 -20.29 12.06 13.29
CA PHE A 321 -19.36 11.79 14.36
C PHE A 321 -19.78 12.49 15.65
N PRO A 322 -19.83 11.78 16.81
CA PRO A 322 -20.41 12.35 18.03
C PRO A 322 -19.69 13.62 18.50
N SER A 323 -20.43 14.73 18.56
CA SER A 323 -19.90 16.05 18.96
C SER A 323 -19.19 16.04 20.32
N ARG A 324 -19.61 15.18 21.25
CA ARG A 324 -18.94 15.02 22.56
C ARG A 324 -17.45 14.67 22.45
N PHE A 325 -17.06 13.90 21.43
CA PHE A 325 -15.66 13.52 21.22
C PHE A 325 -14.88 14.67 20.56
N ILE A 326 -15.52 15.41 19.65
CA ILE A 326 -14.94 16.65 19.09
C ILE A 326 -14.64 17.64 20.21
N GLU A 327 -15.59 17.87 21.12
CA GLU A 327 -15.41 18.79 22.24
C GLU A 327 -14.36 18.29 23.24
N LEU A 328 -14.26 16.97 23.47
CA LEU A 328 -13.20 16.38 24.27
C LEU A 328 -11.81 16.68 23.67
N VAL A 329 -11.65 16.47 22.35
CA VAL A 329 -10.39 16.72 21.65
C VAL A 329 -10.04 18.21 21.68
N LYS A 330 -11.01 19.11 21.42
CA LYS A 330 -10.80 20.56 21.53
C LYS A 330 -10.35 20.98 22.92
N LYS A 331 -10.92 20.38 23.98
CA LYS A 331 -10.52 20.67 25.37
C LYS A 331 -9.09 20.21 25.66
N GLN A 332 -8.66 19.08 25.08
CA GLN A 332 -7.33 18.51 25.31
C GLN A 332 -6.23 19.16 24.47
N LEU A 333 -6.51 19.45 23.19
CA LEU A 333 -5.53 19.86 22.19
C LEU A 333 -5.70 21.32 21.72
N GLY A 334 -6.77 21.99 22.16
CA GLY A 334 -7.14 23.34 21.73
C GLY A 334 -8.05 23.36 20.49
N ILE A 335 -8.54 24.54 20.13
CA ILE A 335 -9.48 24.71 19.01
C ILE A 335 -8.88 24.48 17.62
N GLU A 336 -7.55 24.49 17.51
CA GLU A 336 -6.82 24.28 16.25
C GLU A 336 -6.28 22.84 16.15
N TYR A 337 -6.89 21.88 16.86
CA TYR A 337 -6.43 20.49 16.92
C TYR A 337 -6.39 19.79 15.55
N ASP A 338 -7.12 20.31 14.55
CA ASP A 338 -7.22 19.81 13.19
C ASP A 338 -6.36 20.59 12.19
N ASN A 339 -5.62 21.61 12.64
CA ASN A 339 -4.74 22.38 11.80
C ASN A 339 -3.51 21.55 11.40
N PHE A 340 -3.44 21.17 10.12
CA PHE A 340 -2.37 20.31 9.60
C PHE A 340 -0.96 20.85 9.89
N LYS A 341 -0.71 22.16 9.74
CA LYS A 341 0.64 22.72 9.97
C LYS A 341 1.06 22.55 11.41
N LYS A 342 0.14 22.77 12.36
CA LYS A 342 0.39 22.60 13.79
C LYS A 342 0.66 21.13 14.12
N LEU A 343 -0.14 20.24 13.55
CA LEU A 343 0.01 18.80 13.66
C LEU A 343 1.37 18.32 13.13
N GLU A 344 1.76 18.75 11.94
CA GLU A 344 3.06 18.42 11.35
C GLU A 344 4.23 18.87 12.24
N GLU A 345 4.19 20.08 12.83
CA GLU A 345 5.22 20.53 13.77
C GLU A 345 5.34 19.64 15.01
N ILE A 346 4.23 19.11 15.54
CA ILE A 346 4.23 18.21 16.71
C ILE A 346 4.90 16.86 16.37
N CYS A 347 4.78 16.43 15.11
CA CYS A 347 5.39 15.21 14.61
C CYS A 347 6.89 15.32 14.31
N LYS A 348 7.45 16.54 14.25
CA LYS A 348 8.87 16.69 13.94
C LYS A 348 9.74 16.08 15.05
N PRO A 349 10.83 15.38 14.70
CA PRO A 349 11.80 14.93 15.68
C PRO A 349 12.31 16.12 16.50
N LEU A 350 12.31 15.98 17.83
CA LEU A 350 12.89 16.99 18.72
C LEU A 350 14.37 17.17 18.36
N LYS A 351 14.74 18.34 17.81
CA LYS A 351 16.13 18.70 17.53
C LYS A 351 16.95 18.56 18.82
N GLY A 352 17.97 17.70 18.79
CA GLY A 352 18.92 17.52 19.90
C GLY A 352 18.72 16.25 20.73
N ILE A 353 17.67 15.46 20.49
CA ILE A 353 17.57 14.09 21.02
C ILE A 353 17.95 13.15 19.87
N SER A 354 19.24 13.11 19.54
CA SER A 354 19.82 11.89 18.96
C SER A 354 19.63 10.81 20.02
N GLY A 355 18.48 10.12 19.98
CA GLY A 355 18.22 8.97 20.80
C GLY A 355 19.32 7.95 20.50
N LYS A 356 20.34 7.92 21.36
CA LYS A 356 21.21 6.76 21.44
C LYS A 356 20.33 5.56 21.78
N GLU A 357 20.62 4.48 21.07
CA GLU A 357 20.15 3.10 21.27
C GLU A 357 18.80 2.73 20.65
N PHE A 358 18.87 2.23 19.41
CA PHE A 358 18.34 0.90 19.14
C PHE A 358 19.53 -0.04 18.94
N LYS A 359 19.81 -0.89 19.95
CA LYS A 359 20.52 -2.13 19.71
C LYS A 359 19.50 -3.09 19.11
N GLU A 360 19.66 -3.43 17.84
CA GLU A 360 19.07 -4.66 17.33
C GLU A 360 19.58 -5.80 18.21
N VAL A 361 18.67 -6.46 18.90
CA VAL A 361 18.92 -7.80 19.43
C VAL A 361 18.70 -8.73 18.26
N ASP A 362 19.70 -9.55 17.97
CA ASP A 362 19.73 -10.51 16.88
C ASP A 362 18.40 -11.28 16.72
N GLY A 363 17.83 -11.21 15.52
CA GLY A 363 16.94 -12.23 14.96
C GLY A 363 15.44 -12.10 15.26
N ILE A 364 14.69 -11.66 14.25
CA ILE A 364 13.67 -12.43 13.48
C ILE A 364 13.25 -11.61 12.26
#